data_AF-A0A846YD97-F1
#
_entry.id   AF-A0A846YD97-F1
#
_cell.length_a   1.000
_cell.length_b   1.000
_cell.length_c   1.000
_cell.angle_alpha   90.00
_cell.angle_beta   90.00
_cell.angle_gamma   90.00
#
_symmetry.space_group_name_H-M   'P 1'
#
loop_
_entity.id
_entity.type
_entity.pdbx_description
1 polymer ?
#
loop_
_entity_poly.entity_id
_entity_poly.type
_entity_poly.pdbx_seq_one_letter_code
_entity_poly.pdbx_strand_id
1 'polypeptide(L)' 'MTVSPFARINSSRSPMLYVAIAAVLLILMVGAGAAIATHNSHGDRAHSAPAGHSHSHQLPVHQPALV' A
#
# COMPACT_ATOMS: atom_id res chain seq x y z
N MET A 1 -18.93 3.59 47.78
CA MET A 1 -18.58 2.81 46.57
C MET A 1 -17.16 3.17 46.18
N THR A 2 -16.19 2.27 46.39
CA THR A 2 -14.79 2.47 46.00
C THR A 2 -14.68 2.23 44.50
N VAL A 3 -14.49 3.29 43.71
CA VAL A 3 -14.20 3.17 42.27
C VAL A 3 -12.84 2.49 42.10
N SER A 4 -12.78 1.46 41.25
CA SER A 4 -11.52 0.77 40.99
C SER A 4 -10.51 1.76 40.36
N PRO A 5 -9.21 1.63 40.66
CA PRO A 5 -8.18 2.47 40.05
C PRO A 5 -8.21 2.41 38.51
N PHE A 6 -8.55 1.25 37.96
CA PHE A 6 -8.72 1.04 36.52
C PHE A 6 -9.92 1.82 35.95
N ALA A 7 -11.03 1.92 36.68
CA ALA A 7 -12.18 2.71 36.28
C ALA A 7 -11.85 4.22 36.28
N ARG A 8 -11.01 4.69 37.20
CA ARG A 8 -10.56 6.09 37.26
C ARG A 8 -9.68 6.48 36.05
N ILE A 9 -8.78 5.60 35.62
CA ILE A 9 -7.93 5.83 34.45
C ILE A 9 -8.75 5.89 33.16
N ASN A 10 -9.76 5.03 33.02
CA ASN A 10 -10.65 5.05 31.86
C ASN A 10 -11.57 6.29 31.87
N SER A 11 -12.01 6.73 33.06
CA SER A 11 -12.89 7.89 33.22
C SER A 11 -12.16 9.24 33.06
N SER A 12 -10.87 9.31 33.41
CA SER A 12 -10.03 10.52 33.24
C SER A 12 -9.63 10.78 31.78
N ARG A 13 -10.07 9.94 30.83
CA ARG A 13 -9.78 10.15 29.41
C ARG A 13 -10.57 11.36 28.93
N SER A 14 -9.83 12.41 28.58
CA SER A 14 -10.42 13.66 28.07
C SER A 14 -11.34 13.36 26.88
N PRO A 15 -12.57 13.91 26.82
CA PRO A 15 -13.42 13.85 25.63
C PRO A 15 -12.68 14.24 24.35
N MET A 16 -11.69 15.13 24.47
CA MET A 16 -10.84 15.59 23.38
C MET A 16 -9.97 14.46 22.79
N LEU A 17 -9.56 13.47 23.59
CA LEU A 17 -8.80 12.31 23.13
C LEU A 17 -9.63 11.45 22.17
N TYR A 18 -10.92 11.23 22.48
CA TYR A 18 -11.82 10.50 21.60
C TYR A 18 -12.03 11.24 20.27
N VAL A 19 -12.17 12.55 20.32
CA VAL A 19 -12.27 13.40 19.11
C VAL A 19 -10.99 13.29 18.28
N ALA A 20 -9.81 13.35 18.90
CA ALA A 20 -8.54 13.21 18.22
C ALA A 20 -8.40 11.83 17.55
N ILE A 21 -8.76 10.74 18.25
CA ILE A 21 -8.75 9.39 17.69
C ILE A 21 -9.73 9.30 16.50
N ALA A 22 -10.94 9.82 16.65
CA ALA A 22 -11.93 9.82 15.58
C ALA A 22 -11.43 10.57 14.33
N ALA A 23 -10.77 11.71 14.51
CA ALA A 23 -10.18 12.48 13.41
C ALA A 23 -9.08 11.68 12.69
N VAL A 24 -8.18 11.03 13.44
CA VAL A 24 -7.12 10.19 12.85
C VAL A 24 -7.72 9.03 12.06
N LEU A 25 -8.72 8.33 12.62
CA LEU A 25 -9.41 7.23 11.94
C LEU A 25 -10.10 7.69 10.65
N LEU A 26 -10.75 8.86 10.68
CA LEU A 26 -11.38 9.45 9.51
C LEU A 26 -10.35 9.73 8.40
N ILE A 27 -9.21 10.34 8.76
CA ILE A 27 -8.12 10.63 7.83
C ILE A 27 -7.61 9.35 7.17
N LEU A 28 -7.41 8.28 7.95
CA LEU A 28 -6.97 6.99 7.42
C LEU A 28 -7.99 6.38 6.46
N MET A 29 -9.29 6.45 6.78
CA MET A 29 -10.34 5.95 5.91
C MET A 29 -10.42 6.71 4.58
N VAL A 30 -10.31 8.04 4.62
CA VAL A 30 -10.29 8.86 3.40
C VAL A 30 -9.06 8.55 2.55
N GLY A 31 -7.87 8.47 3.17
CA GLY A 31 -6.63 8.14 2.46
C GLY A 31 -6.65 6.73 1.84
N ALA A 32 -7.12 5.73 2.59
CA ALA A 32 -7.27 4.36 2.09
C ALA A 32 -8.28 4.28 0.95
N GLY A 33 -9.44 4.93 1.10
CA GLY A 33 -10.47 5.00 0.06
C GLY A 33 -9.94 5.62 -1.24
N ALA A 34 -9.21 6.73 -1.13
CA ALA A 34 -8.61 7.41 -2.29
C ALA A 34 -7.55 6.55 -3.00
N ALA A 35 -6.72 5.83 -2.25
CA ALA A 35 -5.72 4.93 -2.82
C ALA A 35 -6.37 3.76 -3.58
N ILE A 36 -7.39 3.13 -2.99
CA ILE A 36 -8.14 2.03 -3.62
C ILE A 36 -8.85 2.52 -4.89
N ALA A 37 -9.50 3.68 -4.82
CA ALA A 37 -10.20 4.28 -5.95
C ALA A 37 -9.26 4.71 -7.08
N THR A 38 -8.02 5.09 -6.77
CA THR A 38 -7.01 5.50 -7.77
C THR A 38 -6.33 4.31 -8.44
N HIS A 39 -6.23 3.16 -7.77
CA HIS A 39 -5.47 2.01 -8.31
C HIS A 39 -6.08 1.42 -9.59
N ASN A 40 -7.39 1.55 -9.82
CA ASN A 40 -8.06 1.11 -11.05
C ASN A 40 -7.65 1.93 -12.29
N SER A 41 -7.12 3.15 -12.10
CA SER A 41 -6.70 4.05 -13.17
C SER A 41 -5.24 3.85 -13.55
N HIS A 42 -4.48 3.13 -12.72
CA HIS A 42 -3.07 2.81 -12.95
C HIS A 42 -2.85 1.35 -13.42
N GLY A 43 -3.83 0.46 -13.20
CA GLY A 43 -3.80 -0.93 -13.66
C GLY A 43 -3.74 -1.06 -15.19
N ASP A 44 -4.48 -0.23 -15.93
CA ASP A 44 -4.48 -0.24 -17.40
C ASP A 44 -3.17 0.28 -18.01
N ARG A 45 -2.44 1.14 -17.28
CA ARG A 45 -1.15 1.69 -17.73
C ARG A 45 0.01 0.74 -17.46
N ALA A 46 -0.09 -0.12 -16.44
CA ALA A 46 0.94 -1.10 -16.10
C ALA A 46 1.09 -2.22 -17.16
N HIS A 47 0.03 -2.50 -17.94
CA HIS A 47 0.09 -3.42 -19.09
C HIS A 47 0.55 -2.75 -20.39
N SER A 48 0.72 -1.42 -20.37
CA SER A 48 1.12 -0.62 -21.54
C SER A 48 2.60 -0.27 -21.56
N ALA A 49 3.41 -0.83 -20.65
CA ALA A 49 4.87 -0.73 -20.77
C ALA A 49 5.29 -1.42 -22.07
N PRO A 50 5.94 -0.72 -23.02
CA PRO A 50 6.38 -1.35 -24.25
C PRO A 50 7.38 -2.43 -23.84
N ALA A 51 7.13 -3.67 -24.28
CA ALA A 51 8.08 -4.77 -24.14
C ALA A 51 9.38 -4.35 -24.82
N GLY A 52 10.28 -3.76 -24.02
CA GLY A 52 11.64 -3.45 -24.39
C GLY A 52 12.23 -4.74 -24.92
N HIS A 53 12.60 -4.70 -26.20
CA HIS A 53 13.07 -5.85 -26.94
C HIS A 53 14.12 -6.59 -26.13
N SER A 54 13.79 -7.81 -25.72
CA SER A 54 14.74 -8.75 -25.17
C SER A 54 15.71 -9.07 -26.31
N HIS A 55 16.79 -8.29 -26.41
CA HIS A 55 17.97 -8.68 -27.18
C HIS A 55 18.54 -9.89 -26.47
N SER A 56 18.03 -11.06 -26.86
CA SER A 56 18.66 -12.35 -26.65
C SER A 56 20.13 -12.19 -27.02
N HIS A 57 21.00 -12.33 -26.03
CA HIS A 57 22.41 -12.63 -26.27
C HIS A 57 22.46 -13.95 -27.06
N GLN A 58 22.46 -13.81 -28.38
CA GLN A 58 22.72 -14.88 -29.33
C GLN A 58 24.18 -15.27 -29.16
N LEU A 59 24.43 -16.36 -28.41
CA LEU A 59 25.74 -16.98 -28.38
C LEU A 59 26.12 -17.41 -29.81
N PRO A 60 27.33 -17.11 -30.30
CA PRO A 60 27.80 -17.66 -31.56
C PRO A 60 27.99 -19.17 -31.38
N VAL A 61 27.05 -19.96 -31.93
CA VAL A 61 27.28 -21.40 -32.11
C VAL A 61 28.30 -21.54 -33.24
N HIS A 62 29.53 -21.87 -32.87
CA HIS A 62 30.54 -22.32 -33.82
C HIS A 62 30.03 -23.59 -34.51
N GLN A 63 29.65 -23.47 -35.79
CA GLN A 63 29.46 -24.63 -36.66
C GLN A 63 30.83 -25.22 -37.02
N PRO A 64 31.06 -26.54 -36.84
CA PRO A 64 32.24 -27.18 -37.37
C PRO A 64 32.09 -27.32 -38.89
N ALA A 65 33.00 -26.71 -39.64
CA ALA A 65 33.10 -26.90 -41.07
C ALA A 65 33.48 -28.37 -41.35
N LEU A 66 32.58 -29.12 -41.98
CA LEU A 66 32.91 -30.40 -42.61
C LEU A 66 33.60 -30.10 -43.95
N VAL A 67 34.90 -30.36 -44.02
CA VAL A 67 35.67 -30.56 -45.26
C VAL A 67 36.51 -31.82 -45.08
#